data_AF-A0A0S8IZ63-F1
#
_entry.id   AF-A0A0S8IZ63-F1
#
_cell.length_a   1.000
_cell.length_b   1.000
_cell.length_c   1.000
_cell.angle_alpha   90.00
_cell.angle_beta   90.00
_cell.angle_gamma   90.00
#
_symmetry.space_group_name_H-M   'P 1'
#
loop_
_entity.id
_entity.type
_entity.pdbx_description
1 polymer ?
#
loop_
_entity_poly.entity_id
_entity_poly.type
_entity_poly.pdbx_seq_one_letter_code
_entity_poly.pdbx_strand_id
1 'polypeptide(L)'
;MKVFRLNVKLLTTIFVFILGLTYTGLKAKDNEPISLSESIGTEIDSSEKKTYHLFPDIKNFQKGEIVRLSESKFRLDYTWEDFEGTHNRSRKISKEAVDLTRSHVELTENYLVLSKSEGVDSDVEANLMYRLALKYASEARYDLSSVIISDLVKSYPESPQTIEAKKFRSDIFRLLKTKKALIFKGALLDQSGRTELLVFSGYYGVWLGIATPVWLEAESAEAYGLGLILGGPVSLAIAHQLTRDANVTEGKATMISLGGHLGTWQGIGWSAMGDMDANDVVGVGEICGLVGIGAATFLANQIDFSEGHASLTSSGLEWGAWFGLVLAAVADHEGDELLRDMLLGSDIAILGTGIATKNVKMSETRVRLINLGGVIGTVFGLGIDLLGQVDESSTALAIAGAGSVAGLAAATNFTKNYDKGKELSRSNLQFPTLAFYQNPQNQKEIVPTVGFQLNF
;
A
#
# COMPACT_ATOMS: atom_id res chain seq x y z
N MET A 1 40.69 22.55 1.18
CA MET A 1 39.48 21.70 1.19
C MET A 1 39.48 20.81 -0.04
N LYS A 2 39.63 19.50 0.12
CA LYS A 2 39.42 18.52 -0.96
C LYS A 2 37.92 18.19 -0.96
N VAL A 3 37.20 18.73 -1.94
CA VAL A 3 35.78 18.42 -2.18
C VAL A 3 35.65 16.91 -2.34
N PHE A 4 34.96 16.27 -1.38
CA PHE A 4 34.64 14.85 -1.42
C PHE A 4 33.57 14.67 -2.52
N ARG A 5 34.00 14.46 -3.77
CA ARG A 5 33.09 14.05 -4.85
C ARG A 5 32.57 12.66 -4.51
N LEU A 6 31.44 12.62 -3.80
CA LEU A 6 30.70 11.39 -3.55
C LEU A 6 30.34 10.79 -4.91
N ASN A 7 30.97 9.65 -5.22
CA ASN A 7 30.89 9.06 -6.54
C ASN A 7 29.49 8.45 -6.68
N VAL A 8 28.58 9.13 -7.38
CA VAL A 8 27.19 8.69 -7.63
C VAL A 8 27.13 7.25 -8.12
N LYS A 9 28.17 6.78 -8.84
CA LYS A 9 28.32 5.38 -9.28
C LYS A 9 28.48 4.39 -8.12
N LEU A 10 29.13 4.76 -7.02
CA LEU A 10 29.31 3.90 -5.85
C LEU A 10 27.97 3.69 -5.12
N LEU A 11 27.16 4.74 -4.99
CA LEU A 11 25.83 4.65 -4.38
C LEU A 11 24.87 3.80 -5.23
N THR A 12 24.89 3.98 -6.56
CA THR A 12 24.10 3.11 -7.47
C THR A 12 24.58 1.66 -7.43
N THR A 13 25.89 1.42 -7.29
CA THR A 13 26.44 0.06 -7.19
C THR A 13 26.04 -0.62 -5.89
N ILE A 14 26.07 0.08 -4.75
CA ILE A 14 25.63 -0.46 -3.45
C ILE A 14 24.12 -0.77 -3.47
N PHE A 15 23.31 0.11 -4.05
CA PHE A 15 21.86 -0.09 -4.17
C PHE A 15 21.52 -1.32 -5.04
N VAL A 16 22.21 -1.49 -6.18
CA VAL A 16 22.06 -2.66 -7.06
C VAL A 16 22.57 -3.94 -6.39
N PHE A 17 23.62 -3.86 -5.56
CA PHE A 17 24.17 -5.01 -4.84
C PHE A 17 23.27 -5.49 -3.71
N ILE A 18 22.61 -4.58 -2.97
CA ILE A 18 21.61 -4.91 -1.95
C ILE A 18 20.36 -5.53 -2.61
N LEU A 19 19.95 -5.03 -3.77
CA LEU A 19 18.91 -5.65 -4.61
C LEU A 19 19.33 -7.03 -5.14
N GLY A 20 20.61 -7.24 -5.42
CA GLY A 20 21.16 -8.53 -5.89
C GLY A 20 21.26 -9.59 -4.79
N LEU A 21 21.58 -9.21 -3.56
CA LEU A 21 21.74 -10.15 -2.43
C LEU A 21 20.43 -10.74 -1.91
N THR A 22 19.27 -10.13 -2.22
CA THR A 22 17.96 -10.71 -1.93
C THR A 22 17.51 -11.77 -2.94
N TYR A 23 18.27 -11.97 -4.04
CA TYR A 23 17.83 -12.80 -5.17
C TYR A 23 18.36 -14.25 -5.16
N THR A 24 19.39 -14.57 -4.38
CA THR A 24 20.12 -15.85 -4.52
C THR A 24 19.55 -17.04 -3.72
N GLY A 25 18.29 -16.99 -3.29
CA GLY A 25 17.71 -17.93 -2.32
C GLY A 25 16.60 -18.87 -2.81
N LEU A 26 16.36 -19.09 -4.10
CA LEU A 26 15.23 -19.92 -4.57
C LEU A 26 15.68 -21.11 -5.43
N LYS A 27 16.04 -22.22 -4.77
CA LYS A 27 15.88 -23.56 -5.36
C LYS A 27 14.39 -23.91 -5.34
N ALA A 28 13.64 -23.48 -6.36
CA ALA A 28 12.27 -23.94 -6.55
C ALA A 28 12.27 -25.24 -7.35
N LYS A 29 12.09 -26.36 -6.65
CA LYS A 29 11.38 -27.50 -7.19
C LYS A 29 10.33 -27.82 -6.17
N ASP A 30 9.07 -27.61 -6.52
CA ASP A 30 7.96 -28.44 -6.09
C ASP A 30 6.82 -28.18 -7.07
N ASN A 31 6.59 -29.14 -7.99
CA ASN A 31 5.37 -29.22 -8.81
C ASN A 31 4.28 -29.85 -7.95
N GLU A 32 3.93 -29.19 -6.85
CA GLU A 32 2.97 -29.72 -5.88
C GLU A 32 1.55 -29.31 -6.30
N PRO A 33 0.65 -30.27 -6.55
CA PRO A 33 -0.77 -29.98 -6.70
C PRO A 33 -1.28 -29.35 -5.40
N ILE A 34 -2.01 -28.25 -5.50
CA ILE A 34 -2.59 -27.57 -4.34
C ILE A 34 -4.09 -27.81 -4.28
N SER A 35 -4.59 -28.16 -3.11
CA SER A 35 -6.04 -28.21 -2.86
C SER A 35 -6.61 -26.79 -2.77
N LEU A 36 -7.84 -26.61 -3.27
CA LEU A 36 -8.56 -25.34 -3.20
C LEU A 36 -9.30 -25.15 -1.88
N SER A 37 -9.76 -26.23 -1.25
CA SER A 37 -10.55 -26.25 -0.01
C SER A 37 -10.55 -27.65 0.60
N GLU A 38 -11.16 -27.84 1.76
CA GLU A 38 -11.33 -29.19 2.30
C GLU A 38 -12.27 -30.06 1.43
N SER A 39 -13.23 -29.44 0.72
CA SER A 39 -14.17 -30.19 -0.14
C SER A 39 -13.62 -30.45 -1.55
N ILE A 40 -12.92 -29.47 -2.13
CA ILE A 40 -12.22 -29.60 -3.40
C ILE A 40 -10.78 -30.01 -3.14
N GLY A 41 -10.48 -31.28 -3.43
CA GLY A 41 -9.14 -31.85 -3.34
C GLY A 41 -8.13 -31.18 -4.28
N THR A 42 -7.07 -31.91 -4.65
CA THR A 42 -6.05 -31.41 -5.58
C THR A 42 -6.49 -31.46 -7.05
N GLU A 43 -7.42 -32.36 -7.37
CA GLU A 43 -8.04 -32.50 -8.69
C GLU A 43 -9.45 -31.90 -8.64
N ILE A 44 -9.78 -31.12 -9.66
CA ILE A 44 -11.04 -30.42 -9.85
C ILE A 44 -11.79 -31.13 -10.96
N ASP A 45 -12.93 -31.73 -10.66
CA ASP A 45 -13.74 -32.43 -11.67
C ASP A 45 -14.78 -31.51 -12.35
N SER A 46 -15.44 -32.04 -13.37
CA SER A 46 -16.47 -31.30 -14.12
C SER A 46 -17.68 -30.89 -13.28
N SER A 47 -18.01 -31.66 -12.24
CA SER A 47 -19.13 -31.40 -11.33
C SER A 47 -18.79 -30.28 -10.34
N GLU A 48 -17.59 -30.29 -9.77
CA GLU A 48 -17.05 -29.24 -8.91
C GLU A 48 -16.91 -27.95 -9.69
N LYS A 49 -16.30 -28.00 -10.89
CA LYS A 49 -16.21 -26.83 -11.77
C LYS A 49 -17.59 -26.19 -11.99
N LYS A 50 -18.61 -26.99 -12.26
CA LYS A 50 -19.97 -26.49 -12.48
C LYS A 50 -20.57 -25.90 -11.20
N THR A 51 -20.41 -26.59 -10.08
CA THR A 51 -20.96 -26.20 -8.77
C THR A 51 -20.36 -24.89 -8.27
N TYR A 52 -19.04 -24.75 -8.38
CA TYR A 52 -18.30 -23.58 -7.93
C TYR A 52 -18.08 -22.55 -9.05
N HIS A 53 -18.65 -22.73 -10.24
CA HIS A 53 -18.46 -21.86 -11.40
C HIS A 53 -16.99 -21.54 -11.72
N LEU A 54 -16.11 -22.53 -11.59
CA LEU A 54 -14.67 -22.38 -11.82
C LEU A 54 -14.36 -22.35 -13.33
N PHE A 55 -13.35 -21.55 -13.73
CA PHE A 55 -12.84 -21.48 -15.11
C PHE A 55 -13.94 -21.44 -16.20
N PRO A 56 -14.84 -20.44 -16.15
CA PRO A 56 -16.00 -20.37 -17.06
C PRO A 56 -15.61 -20.26 -18.53
N ASP A 57 -14.38 -19.86 -18.83
CA ASP A 57 -13.81 -19.74 -20.17
C ASP A 57 -13.47 -21.09 -20.83
N ILE A 58 -13.32 -22.17 -20.05
CA ILE A 58 -12.93 -23.49 -20.57
C ILE A 58 -14.18 -24.33 -20.87
N LYS A 59 -14.54 -24.50 -22.14
CA LYS A 59 -15.68 -25.36 -22.55
C LYS A 59 -15.32 -26.84 -22.42
N ASN A 60 -16.33 -27.68 -22.15
CA ASN A 60 -16.20 -29.15 -22.05
C ASN A 60 -15.04 -29.62 -21.13
N PHE A 61 -14.87 -28.92 -20.02
CA PHE A 61 -13.87 -29.28 -19.01
C PHE A 61 -14.21 -30.62 -18.39
N GLN A 62 -13.23 -31.53 -18.37
CA GLN A 62 -13.35 -32.85 -17.76
C GLN A 62 -12.73 -32.85 -16.36
N LYS A 63 -11.48 -32.42 -16.26
CA LYS A 63 -10.72 -32.35 -15.01
C LYS A 63 -9.62 -31.30 -15.08
N GLY A 64 -9.11 -30.88 -13.92
CA GLY A 64 -7.90 -30.07 -13.87
C GLY A 64 -7.32 -29.96 -12.46
N GLU A 65 -6.07 -29.56 -12.37
CA GLU A 65 -5.34 -29.37 -11.12
C GLU A 65 -4.58 -28.05 -11.16
N ILE A 66 -4.46 -27.40 -10.00
CA ILE A 66 -3.59 -26.25 -9.85
C ILE A 66 -2.27 -26.72 -9.24
N VAL A 67 -1.19 -26.53 -9.97
CA VAL A 67 0.16 -26.90 -9.57
C VAL A 67 0.91 -25.64 -9.16
N ARG A 68 1.45 -25.64 -7.94
CA ARG A 68 2.41 -24.61 -7.51
C ARG A 68 3.73 -24.86 -8.25
N LEU A 69 4.32 -23.82 -8.82
CA LEU A 69 5.66 -23.88 -9.46
C LEU A 69 6.71 -23.17 -8.60
N SER A 70 6.30 -22.13 -7.88
CA SER A 70 7.06 -21.42 -6.84
C SER A 70 6.08 -20.72 -5.89
N GLU A 71 6.57 -20.05 -4.85
CA GLU A 71 5.71 -19.31 -3.90
C GLU A 71 4.77 -18.28 -4.57
N SER A 72 5.10 -17.78 -5.76
CA SER A 72 4.32 -16.76 -6.48
C SER A 72 3.86 -17.20 -7.88
N LYS A 73 4.21 -18.41 -8.33
CA LYS A 73 3.89 -18.89 -9.68
C LYS A 73 3.09 -20.18 -9.60
N PHE A 74 1.98 -20.20 -10.31
CA PHE A 74 1.06 -21.33 -10.36
C PHE A 74 0.73 -21.68 -11.82
N ARG A 75 0.27 -22.90 -12.04
CA ARG A 75 -0.16 -23.40 -13.34
C ARG A 75 -1.44 -24.20 -13.17
N LEU A 76 -2.43 -23.95 -14.02
CA LEU A 76 -3.61 -24.80 -14.14
C LEU A 76 -3.34 -25.80 -15.26
N ASP A 77 -3.26 -27.07 -14.90
CA ASP A 77 -3.18 -28.19 -15.83
C ASP A 77 -4.58 -28.79 -15.95
N TYR A 78 -5.15 -28.84 -17.16
CA TYR A 78 -6.53 -29.27 -17.34
C TYR A 78 -6.73 -30.11 -18.60
N THR A 79 -7.75 -30.96 -18.54
CA THR A 79 -8.22 -31.82 -19.62
C THR A 79 -9.61 -31.35 -20.05
N TRP A 80 -9.81 -31.24 -21.36
CA TRP A 80 -11.10 -30.94 -21.96
C TRP A 80 -11.36 -31.88 -23.14
N GLU A 81 -12.62 -32.06 -23.50
CA GLU A 81 -13.03 -33.00 -24.55
C GLU A 81 -13.84 -32.30 -25.64
N ASP A 82 -13.53 -32.61 -26.89
CA ASP A 82 -14.33 -32.19 -28.03
C ASP A 82 -14.59 -33.37 -28.99
N PHE A 83 -15.07 -33.07 -30.19
CA PHE A 83 -15.37 -34.09 -31.19
C PHE A 83 -14.11 -34.77 -31.77
N GLU A 84 -12.92 -34.18 -31.59
CA GLU A 84 -11.64 -34.74 -32.03
C GLU A 84 -10.98 -35.59 -30.95
N GLY A 85 -11.44 -35.48 -29.70
CA GLY A 85 -11.06 -36.33 -28.58
C GLY A 85 -10.71 -35.56 -27.32
N THR A 86 -9.86 -36.18 -26.50
CA THR A 86 -9.44 -35.63 -25.20
C THR A 86 -8.12 -34.87 -25.33
N HIS A 87 -8.10 -33.62 -24.89
CA HIS A 87 -6.96 -32.72 -25.00
C HIS A 87 -6.47 -32.28 -23.63
N ASN A 88 -5.14 -32.20 -23.45
CA ASN A 88 -4.51 -31.69 -22.24
C ASN A 88 -3.86 -30.34 -22.50
N ARG A 89 -4.07 -29.37 -21.61
CA ARG A 89 -3.49 -28.04 -21.73
C ARG A 89 -3.07 -27.50 -20.37
N SER A 90 -2.00 -26.73 -20.39
CA SER A 90 -1.50 -26.02 -19.21
C SER A 90 -1.57 -24.52 -19.44
N ARG A 91 -2.02 -23.75 -18.44
CA ARG A 91 -1.92 -22.28 -18.45
C ARG A 91 -1.31 -21.75 -17.17
N LYS A 92 -0.45 -20.73 -17.26
CA LYS A 92 0.07 -20.05 -16.06
C LYS A 92 -1.05 -19.22 -15.42
N ILE A 93 -1.13 -19.27 -14.09
CA ILE A 93 -2.05 -18.44 -13.31
C ILE A 93 -1.27 -17.73 -12.20
N SER A 94 -1.70 -16.53 -11.82
CA SER A 94 -1.05 -15.76 -10.76
C SER A 94 -1.48 -16.29 -9.39
N LYS A 95 -0.70 -15.99 -8.35
CA LYS A 95 -1.04 -16.33 -6.97
C LYS A 95 -2.36 -15.72 -6.53
N GLU A 96 -2.59 -14.46 -6.90
CA GLU A 96 -3.82 -13.75 -6.59
C GLU A 96 -5.02 -14.48 -7.21
N ALA A 97 -4.92 -14.93 -8.46
CA ALA A 97 -6.00 -15.71 -9.09
C ALA A 97 -6.31 -17.00 -8.32
N VAL A 98 -5.29 -17.67 -7.77
CA VAL A 98 -5.47 -18.86 -6.93
C VAL A 98 -6.11 -18.51 -5.59
N ASP A 99 -5.60 -17.51 -4.88
CA ASP A 99 -6.12 -17.07 -3.58
C ASP A 99 -7.58 -16.61 -3.69
N LEU A 100 -7.92 -15.92 -4.79
CA LEU A 100 -9.30 -15.56 -5.15
C LEU A 100 -10.17 -16.77 -5.42
N THR A 101 -9.65 -17.76 -6.13
CA THR A 101 -10.38 -19.00 -6.41
C THR A 101 -10.70 -19.73 -5.11
N ARG A 102 -9.73 -19.85 -4.19
CA ARG A 102 -9.94 -20.45 -2.86
C ARG A 102 -10.99 -19.70 -2.04
N SER A 103 -10.86 -18.38 -1.98
CA SER A 103 -11.84 -17.50 -1.33
C SER A 103 -13.26 -17.67 -1.87
N HIS A 104 -13.40 -17.83 -3.19
CA HIS A 104 -14.69 -18.05 -3.82
C HIS A 104 -15.27 -19.42 -3.46
N VAL A 105 -14.43 -20.47 -3.49
CA VAL A 105 -14.83 -21.82 -3.10
C VAL A 105 -15.31 -21.84 -1.65
N GLU A 106 -14.53 -21.30 -0.71
CA GLU A 106 -14.88 -21.24 0.71
C GLU A 106 -16.19 -20.48 0.95
N LEU A 107 -16.41 -19.34 0.29
CA LEU A 107 -17.65 -18.58 0.41
C LEU A 107 -18.85 -19.33 -0.20
N THR A 108 -18.64 -20.04 -1.31
CA THR A 108 -19.67 -20.87 -1.93
C THR A 108 -20.01 -22.09 -1.06
N GLU A 109 -19.02 -22.71 -0.41
CA GLU A 109 -19.25 -23.79 0.56
C GLU A 109 -20.06 -23.31 1.75
N ASN A 110 -19.66 -22.20 2.37
CA ASN A 110 -20.39 -21.60 3.48
C ASN A 110 -21.84 -21.29 3.08
N TYR A 111 -22.03 -20.76 1.87
CA TYR A 111 -23.36 -20.53 1.32
C TYR A 111 -24.14 -21.85 1.11
N LEU A 112 -23.52 -22.88 0.53
CA LEU A 112 -24.17 -24.18 0.31
C LEU A 112 -24.55 -24.86 1.62
N VAL A 113 -23.70 -24.78 2.65
CA VAL A 113 -23.98 -25.30 4.00
C VAL A 113 -25.18 -24.56 4.60
N LEU A 114 -25.18 -23.23 4.55
CA LEU A 114 -26.29 -22.40 5.04
C LEU A 114 -27.58 -22.69 4.28
N SER A 115 -27.55 -22.75 2.94
CA SER A 115 -28.73 -23.02 2.12
C SER A 115 -29.37 -24.39 2.37
N LYS A 116 -28.58 -25.36 2.85
CA LYS A 116 -29.06 -26.71 3.18
C LYS A 116 -29.60 -26.84 4.60
N SER A 117 -29.23 -25.94 5.52
CA SER A 117 -29.87 -25.90 6.82
C SER A 117 -31.30 -25.37 6.68
N GLU A 118 -32.28 -26.24 6.87
CA GLU A 118 -33.68 -25.83 6.94
C GLU A 118 -33.84 -24.74 8.02
N GLY A 119 -34.39 -23.59 7.63
CA GLY A 119 -34.65 -22.46 8.53
C GLY A 119 -33.54 -21.42 8.65
N VAL A 120 -32.57 -21.35 7.72
CA VAL A 120 -31.69 -20.17 7.65
C VAL A 120 -32.52 -18.94 7.34
N ASP A 121 -32.35 -17.94 8.20
CA ASP A 121 -32.97 -16.64 8.06
C ASP A 121 -32.57 -16.01 6.72
N SER A 122 -33.56 -15.61 5.93
CA SER A 122 -33.37 -14.93 4.65
C SER A 122 -32.47 -13.70 4.76
N ASP A 123 -32.45 -13.04 5.92
CA ASP A 123 -31.58 -11.89 6.17
C ASP A 123 -30.10 -12.27 6.26
N VAL A 124 -29.78 -13.45 6.79
CA VAL A 124 -28.40 -13.96 6.86
C VAL A 124 -27.89 -14.27 5.46
N GLU A 125 -28.72 -14.89 4.63
CA GLU A 125 -28.36 -15.23 3.25
C GLU A 125 -28.18 -13.97 2.39
N ALA A 126 -29.08 -13.00 2.52
CA ALA A 126 -28.97 -11.70 1.87
C ALA A 126 -27.69 -10.95 2.29
N ASN A 127 -27.32 -11.01 3.57
CA ASN A 127 -26.08 -10.42 4.08
C ASN A 127 -24.84 -11.06 3.46
N LEU A 128 -24.82 -12.39 3.35
CA LEU A 128 -23.69 -13.11 2.79
C LEU A 128 -23.50 -12.81 1.30
N MET A 129 -24.59 -12.79 0.52
CA MET A 129 -24.56 -12.37 -0.89
C MET A 129 -24.08 -10.93 -1.05
N TYR A 130 -24.55 -10.02 -0.20
CA TYR A 130 -24.11 -8.62 -0.22
C TYR A 130 -22.61 -8.51 0.05
N ARG A 131 -22.09 -9.16 1.11
CA ARG A 131 -20.66 -9.19 1.41
C ARG A 131 -19.83 -9.80 0.28
N LEU A 132 -20.32 -10.88 -0.34
CA LEU A 132 -19.66 -11.51 -1.49
C LEU A 132 -19.60 -10.55 -2.69
N ALA A 133 -20.68 -9.83 -2.97
CA ALA A 133 -20.69 -8.81 -4.02
C ALA A 133 -19.71 -7.67 -3.73
N LEU A 134 -19.66 -7.17 -2.48
CA LEU A 134 -18.68 -6.15 -2.08
C LEU A 134 -17.26 -6.70 -2.28
N LYS A 135 -16.96 -7.92 -1.84
CA LYS A 135 -15.65 -8.54 -2.04
C LYS A 135 -15.27 -8.62 -3.52
N TYR A 136 -16.17 -9.07 -4.39
CA TYR A 136 -15.88 -9.09 -5.82
C TYR A 136 -15.64 -7.72 -6.42
N ALA A 137 -16.37 -6.70 -5.96
CA ALA A 137 -16.15 -5.34 -6.41
C ALA A 137 -14.83 -4.73 -5.88
N SER A 138 -14.33 -5.12 -4.70
CA SER A 138 -13.03 -4.64 -4.19
C SER A 138 -11.88 -5.17 -5.03
N GLU A 139 -12.05 -6.36 -5.59
CA GLU A 139 -11.11 -7.03 -6.49
C GLU A 139 -11.25 -6.57 -7.95
N ALA A 140 -12.09 -5.57 -8.22
CA ALA A 140 -12.44 -5.07 -9.55
C ALA A 140 -13.13 -6.10 -10.48
N ARG A 141 -13.75 -7.14 -9.91
CA ARG A 141 -14.61 -8.10 -10.62
C ARG A 141 -16.07 -7.63 -10.64
N TYR A 142 -16.25 -6.45 -11.23
CA TYR A 142 -17.52 -5.75 -11.26
C TYR A 142 -18.62 -6.51 -12.03
N ASP A 143 -18.22 -7.33 -13.00
CA ASP A 143 -19.11 -8.24 -13.71
C ASP A 143 -19.77 -9.24 -12.75
N LEU A 144 -18.97 -10.00 -11.98
CA LEU A 144 -19.50 -10.95 -11.00
C LEU A 144 -20.27 -10.26 -9.88
N SER A 145 -19.74 -9.16 -9.35
CA SER A 145 -20.42 -8.39 -8.31
C SER A 145 -21.81 -7.93 -8.79
N SER A 146 -21.93 -7.48 -10.04
CA SER A 146 -23.21 -7.06 -10.62
C SER A 146 -24.22 -8.21 -10.75
N VAL A 147 -23.75 -9.43 -11.04
CA VAL A 147 -24.60 -10.63 -11.10
C VAL A 147 -25.12 -10.95 -9.71
N ILE A 148 -24.24 -11.03 -8.71
CA ILE A 148 -24.61 -11.36 -7.33
C ILE A 148 -25.57 -10.31 -6.74
N ILE A 149 -25.36 -9.02 -7.02
CA ILE A 149 -26.29 -7.97 -6.61
C ILE A 149 -27.64 -8.12 -7.29
N SER A 150 -27.65 -8.45 -8.58
CA SER A 150 -28.91 -8.65 -9.31
C SER A 150 -29.69 -9.83 -8.73
N ASP A 151 -28.99 -10.91 -8.37
CA ASP A 151 -29.59 -12.07 -7.71
C ASP A 151 -30.06 -11.75 -6.29
N LEU A 152 -29.25 -11.04 -5.49
CA LEU A 152 -29.64 -10.55 -4.15
C LEU A 152 -30.93 -9.72 -4.20
N VAL A 153 -30.99 -8.74 -5.10
CA VAL A 153 -32.15 -7.85 -5.26
C VAL A 153 -33.40 -8.62 -5.69
N LYS A 154 -33.23 -9.68 -6.51
CA LYS A 154 -34.32 -10.50 -7.03
C LYS A 154 -34.83 -11.49 -5.98
N SER A 155 -33.93 -12.13 -5.26
CA SER A 155 -34.24 -13.20 -4.30
C SER A 155 -34.68 -12.66 -2.94
N TYR A 156 -34.18 -11.50 -2.52
CA TYR A 156 -34.44 -10.91 -1.20
C TYR A 156 -34.91 -9.44 -1.30
N PRO A 157 -36.03 -9.14 -1.98
CA PRO A 157 -36.44 -7.76 -2.29
C PRO A 157 -36.63 -6.86 -1.07
N GLU A 158 -37.04 -7.45 0.07
CA GLU A 158 -37.37 -6.74 1.32
C GLU A 158 -36.20 -6.67 2.33
N SER A 159 -35.07 -7.32 2.05
CA SER A 159 -33.92 -7.32 2.96
C SER A 159 -33.28 -5.92 3.05
N PRO A 160 -32.81 -5.49 4.25
CA PRO A 160 -32.05 -4.24 4.40
C PRO A 160 -30.83 -4.16 3.46
N GLN A 161 -30.18 -5.30 3.20
CA GLN A 161 -29.00 -5.37 2.33
C GLN A 161 -29.37 -5.14 0.87
N THR A 162 -30.59 -5.45 0.45
CA THR A 162 -31.08 -5.15 -0.91
C THR A 162 -31.22 -3.64 -1.15
N ILE A 163 -31.57 -2.87 -0.12
CA ILE A 163 -31.65 -1.40 -0.22
C ILE A 163 -30.26 -0.82 -0.50
N GLU A 164 -29.25 -1.27 0.23
CA GLU A 164 -27.85 -0.85 0.01
C GLU A 164 -27.30 -1.39 -1.32
N ALA A 165 -27.59 -2.64 -1.66
CA ALA A 165 -27.18 -3.25 -2.92
C ALA A 165 -27.75 -2.52 -4.15
N LYS A 166 -28.98 -1.99 -4.07
CA LYS A 166 -29.57 -1.16 -5.14
C LYS A 166 -28.78 0.13 -5.37
N LYS A 167 -28.34 0.81 -4.30
CA LYS A 167 -27.46 1.98 -4.40
C LYS A 167 -26.12 1.56 -5.01
N PHE A 168 -25.53 0.51 -4.47
CA PHE A 168 -24.23 0.01 -4.91
C PHE A 168 -24.21 -0.47 -6.37
N ARG A 169 -25.33 -1.00 -6.87
CA ARG A 169 -25.50 -1.44 -8.27
C ARG A 169 -25.25 -0.31 -9.27
N SER A 170 -25.77 0.89 -9.02
CA SER A 170 -25.61 2.02 -9.94
C SER A 170 -24.14 2.45 -10.01
N ASP A 171 -23.44 2.40 -8.88
CA ASP A 171 -22.02 2.71 -8.79
C ASP A 171 -21.16 1.66 -9.52
N ILE A 172 -21.45 0.36 -9.34
CA ILE A 172 -20.78 -0.71 -10.11
C ILE A 172 -20.96 -0.53 -11.61
N PHE A 173 -22.18 -0.20 -12.06
CA PHE A 173 -22.42 0.07 -13.48
C PHE A 173 -21.66 1.31 -13.98
N ARG A 174 -21.50 2.33 -13.14
CA ARG A 174 -20.66 3.50 -13.46
C ARG A 174 -19.21 3.06 -13.64
N LEU A 175 -18.66 2.24 -12.73
CA LEU A 175 -17.29 1.75 -12.84
C LEU A 175 -17.06 0.86 -14.06
N LEU A 176 -17.97 -0.07 -14.34
CA LEU A 176 -17.91 -0.94 -15.53
C LEU A 176 -17.79 -0.12 -16.83
N LYS A 177 -18.43 1.04 -16.88
CA LYS A 177 -18.39 1.94 -18.04
C LYS A 177 -17.16 2.85 -18.06
N THR A 178 -16.50 3.07 -16.93
CA THR A 178 -15.45 4.07 -16.82
C THR A 178 -14.09 3.45 -17.17
N LYS A 179 -13.51 3.82 -18.32
CA LYS A 179 -12.14 3.37 -18.72
C LYS A 179 -11.06 3.69 -17.67
N LYS A 180 -11.31 4.65 -16.78
CA LYS A 180 -10.40 5.04 -15.68
C LYS A 180 -10.33 4.01 -14.54
N ALA A 181 -11.27 3.06 -14.44
CA ALA A 181 -11.24 1.99 -13.46
C ALA A 181 -9.99 1.10 -13.58
N LEU A 182 -9.30 1.15 -14.73
CA LEU A 182 -8.04 0.45 -14.98
C LEU A 182 -6.85 1.00 -14.17
N ILE A 183 -6.88 2.29 -13.77
CA ILE A 183 -5.79 2.91 -13.00
C ILE A 183 -6.05 2.79 -11.49
N PHE A 184 -7.31 2.77 -11.06
CA PHE A 184 -7.71 2.71 -9.65
C PHE A 184 -8.62 1.51 -9.41
N LYS A 185 -8.02 0.33 -9.18
CA LYS A 185 -8.75 -0.89 -8.80
C LYS A 185 -9.51 -0.69 -7.48
N GLY A 186 -10.74 -1.20 -7.40
CA GLY A 186 -11.53 -1.30 -6.16
C GLY A 186 -12.30 -0.03 -5.77
N ALA A 187 -12.47 0.91 -6.70
CA ALA A 187 -12.87 2.32 -6.58
C ALA A 187 -14.12 2.72 -5.75
N LEU A 188 -14.84 1.79 -5.12
CA LEU A 188 -16.14 2.10 -4.49
C LEU A 188 -16.31 1.62 -3.06
N LEU A 189 -15.36 0.90 -2.48
CA LEU A 189 -15.63 0.21 -1.22
C LEU A 189 -14.95 0.83 -0.01
N ASP A 190 -13.88 1.56 -0.23
CA ASP A 190 -13.17 2.23 0.83
C ASP A 190 -12.64 3.59 0.36
N GLN A 191 -13.25 4.65 0.90
CA GLN A 191 -12.81 6.05 0.76
C GLN A 191 -12.47 6.65 2.12
N SER A 192 -12.19 5.82 3.13
CA SER A 192 -11.81 6.27 4.48
C SER A 192 -10.66 7.30 4.43
N GLY A 193 -9.63 7.03 3.64
CA GLY A 193 -8.46 7.88 3.46
C GLY A 193 -8.65 9.04 2.50
N ARG A 194 -9.80 9.15 1.83
CA ARG A 194 -10.01 10.22 0.84
C ARG A 194 -9.95 11.61 1.48
N THR A 195 -10.54 11.76 2.66
CA THR A 195 -10.50 13.05 3.39
C THR A 195 -9.06 13.42 3.76
N GLU A 196 -8.29 12.46 4.26
CA GLU A 196 -6.87 12.66 4.58
C GLU A 196 -6.08 13.09 3.34
N LEU A 197 -6.23 12.40 2.21
CA LEU A 197 -5.52 12.75 0.98
C LEU A 197 -5.94 14.11 0.42
N LEU A 198 -7.20 14.52 0.61
CA LEU A 198 -7.68 15.86 0.24
C LEU A 198 -7.06 16.94 1.13
N VAL A 199 -7.00 16.73 2.44
CA VAL A 199 -6.32 17.63 3.38
C VAL A 199 -4.85 17.73 3.04
N PHE A 200 -4.19 16.59 2.80
CA PHE A 200 -2.80 16.52 2.34
C PHE A 200 -2.58 17.35 1.09
N SER A 201 -3.37 17.10 0.04
CA SER A 201 -3.25 17.80 -1.23
C SER A 201 -3.51 19.31 -1.08
N GLY A 202 -4.43 19.71 -0.20
CA GLY A 202 -4.72 21.10 0.09
C GLY A 202 -3.52 21.83 0.72
N TYR A 203 -2.97 21.30 1.82
CA TYR A 203 -1.83 21.96 2.47
C TYR A 203 -0.56 21.84 1.62
N TYR A 204 -0.33 20.69 0.97
CA TYR A 204 0.84 20.49 0.10
C TYR A 204 0.76 21.40 -1.13
N GLY A 205 -0.45 21.65 -1.64
CA GLY A 205 -0.70 22.65 -2.67
C GLY A 205 -0.39 24.09 -2.23
N VAL A 206 -0.68 24.45 -0.97
CA VAL A 206 -0.25 25.75 -0.40
C VAL A 206 1.27 25.82 -0.34
N TRP A 207 1.94 24.75 0.09
CA TRP A 207 3.39 24.67 0.09
C TRP A 207 3.97 24.86 -1.31
N LEU A 208 3.45 24.15 -2.33
CA LEU A 208 3.82 24.34 -3.74
C LEU A 208 3.58 25.79 -4.20
N GLY A 209 2.46 26.39 -3.80
CA GLY A 209 2.15 27.79 -4.11
C GLY A 209 3.18 28.80 -3.58
N ILE A 210 3.89 28.47 -2.49
CA ILE A 210 5.01 29.27 -1.97
C ILE A 210 6.33 28.85 -2.61
N ALA A 211 6.57 27.54 -2.71
CA ALA A 211 7.82 26.96 -3.16
C ALA A 211 8.13 27.32 -4.63
N THR A 212 7.13 27.28 -5.52
CA THR A 212 7.34 27.54 -6.94
C THR A 212 7.80 29.00 -7.20
N PRO A 213 7.19 30.06 -6.64
CA PRO A 213 7.73 31.41 -6.73
C PRO A 213 9.15 31.56 -6.14
N VAL A 214 9.46 30.90 -5.02
CA VAL A 214 10.82 30.93 -4.44
C VAL A 214 11.82 30.31 -5.42
N TRP A 215 11.51 29.14 -5.94
CA TRP A 215 12.37 28.43 -6.90
C TRP A 215 12.60 29.22 -8.18
N LEU A 216 11.56 29.88 -8.68
CA LEU A 216 11.62 30.74 -9.87
C LEU A 216 12.17 32.15 -9.58
N GLU A 217 12.70 32.38 -8.38
CA GLU A 217 13.26 33.68 -7.93
C GLU A 217 12.30 34.86 -8.16
N ALA A 218 11.00 34.64 -7.95
CA ALA A 218 10.02 35.68 -8.12
C ALA A 218 10.22 36.79 -7.07
N GLU A 219 10.45 38.03 -7.52
CA GLU A 219 10.62 39.19 -6.63
C GLU A 219 9.28 39.85 -6.24
N SER A 220 8.21 39.58 -6.98
CA SER A 220 6.91 40.23 -6.81
C SER A 220 6.06 39.55 -5.72
N ALA A 221 5.53 40.32 -4.77
CA ALA A 221 4.59 39.84 -3.75
C ALA A 221 3.31 39.23 -4.38
N GLU A 222 2.94 39.69 -5.58
CA GLU A 222 1.82 39.20 -6.36
C GLU A 222 1.99 37.72 -6.76
N ALA A 223 3.21 37.26 -7.04
CA ALA A 223 3.47 35.86 -7.39
C ALA A 223 3.21 34.94 -6.18
N TYR A 224 3.69 35.32 -5.00
CA TYR A 224 3.42 34.61 -3.75
C TYR A 224 1.94 34.67 -3.35
N GLY A 225 1.31 35.83 -3.51
CA GLY A 225 -0.11 36.02 -3.25
C GLY A 225 -0.97 35.12 -4.16
N LEU A 226 -0.65 35.08 -5.46
CA LEU A 226 -1.31 34.21 -6.42
C LEU A 226 -1.11 32.72 -6.09
N GLY A 227 0.13 32.35 -5.75
CA GLY A 227 0.47 31.00 -5.34
C GLY A 227 -0.27 30.53 -4.09
N LEU A 228 -0.38 31.37 -3.06
CA LEU A 228 -1.15 31.09 -1.84
C LEU A 228 -2.66 30.97 -2.11
N ILE A 229 -3.22 31.84 -2.96
CA ILE A 229 -4.65 31.85 -3.30
C ILE A 229 -5.02 30.61 -4.14
N LEU A 230 -4.18 30.22 -5.11
CA LEU A 230 -4.50 29.14 -6.04
C LEU A 230 -3.98 27.77 -5.62
N GLY A 231 -2.81 27.70 -4.98
CA GLY A 231 -2.08 26.45 -4.74
C GLY A 231 -2.91 25.41 -4.00
N GLY A 232 -3.51 25.79 -2.87
CA GLY A 232 -4.38 24.92 -2.08
C GLY A 232 -5.66 24.51 -2.83
N PRO A 233 -6.50 25.46 -3.27
CA PRO A 233 -7.75 25.15 -3.96
C PRO A 233 -7.57 24.34 -5.26
N VAL A 234 -6.56 24.66 -6.08
CA VAL A 234 -6.28 23.91 -7.32
C VAL A 234 -5.85 22.49 -7.00
N SER A 235 -4.94 22.30 -6.05
CA SER A 235 -4.48 20.96 -5.63
C SER A 235 -5.62 20.13 -5.04
N LEU A 236 -6.48 20.73 -4.21
CA LEU A 236 -7.67 20.08 -3.67
C LEU A 236 -8.64 19.67 -4.79
N ALA A 237 -8.88 20.53 -5.77
CA ALA A 237 -9.77 20.23 -6.91
C ALA A 237 -9.22 19.08 -7.77
N ILE A 238 -7.92 19.07 -8.04
CA ILE A 238 -7.24 17.99 -8.75
C ILE A 238 -7.37 16.67 -7.97
N ALA A 239 -7.03 16.69 -6.67
CA ALA A 239 -7.12 15.51 -5.81
C ALA A 239 -8.56 15.00 -5.70
N HIS A 240 -9.55 15.89 -5.54
CA HIS A 240 -10.97 15.52 -5.54
C HIS A 240 -11.36 14.81 -6.82
N GLN A 241 -10.96 15.34 -7.97
CA GLN A 241 -11.30 14.78 -9.26
C GLN A 241 -10.61 13.43 -9.52
N LEU A 242 -9.38 13.26 -9.05
CA LEU A 242 -8.64 12.00 -9.16
C LEU A 242 -9.16 10.92 -8.19
N THR A 243 -9.63 11.31 -7.01
CA THR A 243 -10.00 10.38 -5.92
C THR A 243 -11.48 10.05 -5.86
N ARG A 244 -12.37 10.83 -6.48
CA ARG A 244 -13.84 10.63 -6.39
C ARG A 244 -14.29 9.23 -6.80
N ASP A 245 -13.58 8.60 -7.73
CA ASP A 245 -13.84 7.27 -8.28
C ASP A 245 -12.63 6.36 -8.03
N ALA A 246 -11.89 6.54 -6.93
CA ALA A 246 -10.72 5.73 -6.58
C ALA A 246 -10.89 5.07 -5.20
N ASN A 247 -10.22 3.94 -5.00
CA ASN A 247 -10.11 3.28 -3.70
C ASN A 247 -8.97 3.92 -2.95
N VAL A 248 -9.32 4.76 -1.98
CA VAL A 248 -8.38 5.51 -1.16
C VAL A 248 -8.65 5.12 0.28
N THR A 249 -8.06 3.99 0.69
CA THR A 249 -8.00 3.60 2.09
C THR A 249 -7.14 4.60 2.87
N GLU A 250 -7.36 4.71 4.18
CA GLU A 250 -6.50 5.51 5.08
C GLU A 250 -5.02 5.11 4.92
N GLY A 251 -4.72 3.81 4.94
CA GLY A 251 -3.36 3.33 4.74
C GLY A 251 -2.70 3.80 3.43
N LYS A 252 -3.46 3.86 2.32
CA LYS A 252 -2.95 4.40 1.05
C LYS A 252 -2.75 5.91 1.12
N ALA A 253 -3.69 6.65 1.69
CA ALA A 253 -3.59 8.10 1.82
C ALA A 253 -2.37 8.50 2.66
N THR A 254 -2.16 7.83 3.79
CA THR A 254 -0.99 8.04 4.65
C THR A 254 0.32 7.73 3.90
N MET A 255 0.39 6.61 3.17
CA MET A 255 1.62 6.27 2.40
C MET A 255 1.90 7.24 1.27
N ILE A 256 0.87 7.73 0.56
CA ILE A 256 1.03 8.76 -0.48
C ILE A 256 1.55 10.07 0.14
N SER A 257 0.99 10.45 1.28
CA SER A 257 1.39 11.65 2.03
C SER A 257 2.83 11.54 2.52
N LEU A 258 3.20 10.38 3.07
CA LEU A 258 4.58 10.04 3.44
C LEU A 258 5.52 10.16 2.25
N GLY A 259 5.13 9.68 1.06
CA GLY A 259 5.92 9.81 -0.16
C GLY A 259 6.26 11.26 -0.49
N GLY A 260 5.29 12.16 -0.40
CA GLY A 260 5.51 13.59 -0.60
C GLY A 260 6.40 14.22 0.46
N HIS A 261 6.14 13.93 1.74
CA HIS A 261 6.96 14.43 2.85
C HIS A 261 8.41 13.95 2.76
N LEU A 262 8.62 12.64 2.56
CA LEU A 262 9.95 12.05 2.44
C LEU A 262 10.67 12.60 1.21
N GLY A 263 9.99 12.68 0.06
CA GLY A 263 10.57 13.24 -1.17
C GLY A 263 11.03 14.68 -0.98
N THR A 264 10.19 15.53 -0.39
CA THR A 264 10.55 16.93 -0.11
C THR A 264 11.66 17.04 0.93
N TRP A 265 11.56 16.30 2.04
CA TRP A 265 12.56 16.27 3.10
C TRP A 265 13.94 15.85 2.57
N GLN A 266 14.00 14.74 1.83
CA GLN A 266 15.24 14.26 1.23
C GLN A 266 15.77 15.20 0.14
N GLY A 267 14.88 15.73 -0.70
CA GLY A 267 15.26 16.68 -1.75
C GLY A 267 15.91 17.94 -1.18
N ILE A 268 15.26 18.58 -0.20
CA ILE A 268 15.79 19.76 0.50
C ILE A 268 17.09 19.41 1.23
N GLY A 269 17.10 18.31 2.00
CA GLY A 269 18.23 17.94 2.82
C GLY A 269 19.50 17.68 2.02
N TRP A 270 19.42 16.82 0.99
CA TRP A 270 20.59 16.49 0.17
C TRP A 270 21.06 17.64 -0.73
N SER A 271 20.16 18.51 -1.20
CA SER A 271 20.55 19.69 -1.98
C SER A 271 21.18 20.77 -1.12
N ALA A 272 20.68 21.00 0.10
CA ALA A 272 21.27 21.94 1.04
C ALA A 272 22.72 21.58 1.39
N MET A 273 23.01 20.29 1.64
CA MET A 273 24.38 19.80 1.84
C MET A 273 25.25 19.84 0.58
N GLY A 274 24.65 20.07 -0.58
CA GLY A 274 25.34 20.20 -1.86
C GLY A 274 25.81 21.62 -2.16
N ASP A 275 25.73 22.54 -1.19
CA ASP A 275 25.99 23.98 -1.34
C ASP A 275 25.18 24.62 -2.49
N MET A 276 23.94 24.14 -2.71
CA MET A 276 23.04 24.72 -3.70
C MET A 276 22.44 26.04 -3.18
N ASP A 277 22.15 26.96 -4.10
CA ASP A 277 21.44 28.20 -3.76
C ASP A 277 20.06 27.89 -3.16
N ALA A 278 19.59 28.73 -2.23
CA ALA A 278 18.40 28.43 -1.44
C ALA A 278 17.13 28.21 -2.29
N ASN A 279 16.98 28.95 -3.39
CA ASN A 279 15.90 28.77 -4.36
C ASN A 279 15.98 27.43 -5.09
N ASP A 280 17.19 27.00 -5.47
CA ASP A 280 17.41 25.69 -6.07
C ASP A 280 17.14 24.55 -5.09
N VAL A 281 17.50 24.71 -3.81
CA VAL A 281 17.16 23.75 -2.74
C VAL A 281 15.65 23.55 -2.63
N VAL A 282 14.88 24.65 -2.67
CA VAL A 282 13.41 24.61 -2.66
C VAL A 282 12.87 23.92 -3.91
N GLY A 283 13.41 24.24 -5.09
CA GLY A 283 13.04 23.60 -6.36
C GLY A 283 13.30 22.09 -6.39
N VAL A 284 14.46 21.66 -5.90
CA VAL A 284 14.78 20.23 -5.75
C VAL A 284 13.81 19.55 -4.77
N GLY A 285 13.50 20.21 -3.65
CA GLY A 285 12.48 19.76 -2.71
C GLY A 285 11.11 19.57 -3.34
N GLU A 286 10.69 20.48 -4.21
CA GLU A 286 9.43 20.42 -4.97
C GLU A 286 9.42 19.21 -5.91
N ILE A 287 10.45 19.07 -6.75
CA ILE A 287 10.55 17.98 -7.71
C ILE A 287 10.59 16.62 -7.00
N CYS A 288 11.45 16.46 -5.99
CA CYS A 288 11.58 15.22 -5.25
C CYS A 288 10.30 14.86 -4.50
N GLY A 289 9.58 15.85 -3.95
CA GLY A 289 8.29 15.66 -3.32
C GLY A 289 7.21 15.14 -4.28
N LEU A 290 7.09 15.74 -5.46
CA LEU A 290 6.17 15.28 -6.51
C LEU A 290 6.52 13.87 -7.01
N VAL A 291 7.81 13.58 -7.20
CA VAL A 291 8.31 12.23 -7.53
C VAL A 291 7.95 11.25 -6.41
N GLY A 292 8.10 11.65 -5.16
CA GLY A 292 7.74 10.87 -3.98
C GLY A 292 6.25 10.52 -3.92
N ILE A 293 5.37 11.51 -4.17
CA ILE A 293 3.91 11.29 -4.29
C ILE A 293 3.61 10.27 -5.40
N GLY A 294 4.23 10.43 -6.58
CA GLY A 294 4.04 9.53 -7.71
C GLY A 294 4.49 8.09 -7.41
N ALA A 295 5.68 7.94 -6.82
CA ALA A 295 6.24 6.65 -6.43
C ALA A 295 5.40 5.96 -5.34
N ALA A 296 4.99 6.70 -4.30
CA ALA A 296 4.14 6.18 -3.25
C ALA A 296 2.74 5.82 -3.76
N THR A 297 2.15 6.61 -4.65
CA THR A 297 0.89 6.27 -5.33
C THR A 297 1.02 4.97 -6.12
N PHE A 298 2.12 4.79 -6.86
CA PHE A 298 2.37 3.55 -7.57
C PHE A 298 2.49 2.35 -6.61
N LEU A 299 3.25 2.48 -5.53
CA LEU A 299 3.42 1.43 -4.53
C LEU A 299 2.10 1.11 -3.79
N ALA A 300 1.35 2.13 -3.37
CA ALA A 300 0.05 2.00 -2.70
C ALA A 300 -1.04 1.35 -3.58
N ASN A 301 -0.85 1.37 -4.91
CA ASN A 301 -1.72 0.62 -5.83
C ASN A 301 -1.32 -0.86 -5.97
N GLN A 302 -0.09 -1.22 -5.63
CA GLN A 302 0.41 -2.60 -5.70
C GLN A 302 0.34 -3.31 -4.36
N ILE A 303 0.44 -2.56 -3.27
CA ILE A 303 0.52 -3.07 -1.90
C ILE A 303 -0.67 -2.53 -1.12
N ASP A 304 -1.41 -3.43 -0.50
CA ASP A 304 -2.47 -3.06 0.44
C ASP A 304 -1.85 -2.79 1.81
N PHE A 305 -1.76 -1.51 2.17
CA PHE A 305 -1.23 -1.06 3.45
C PHE A 305 -2.36 -1.00 4.47
N SER A 306 -2.22 -1.71 5.59
CA SER A 306 -3.12 -1.48 6.72
C SER A 306 -2.87 -0.10 7.33
N GLU A 307 -3.89 0.49 7.95
CA GLU A 307 -3.81 1.80 8.63
C GLU A 307 -2.65 1.85 9.63
N GLY A 308 -2.52 0.84 10.49
CA GLY A 308 -1.45 0.80 11.48
C GLY A 308 -0.07 0.59 10.88
N HIS A 309 0.05 -0.10 9.74
CA HIS A 309 1.32 -0.23 9.03
C HIS A 309 1.74 1.07 8.39
N ALA A 310 0.82 1.76 7.72
CA ALA A 310 1.09 3.06 7.11
C ALA A 310 1.44 4.10 8.18
N SER A 311 0.68 4.15 9.28
CA SER A 311 0.94 5.04 10.40
C SER A 311 2.28 4.78 11.07
N LEU A 312 2.64 3.51 11.33
CA LEU A 312 3.95 3.16 11.92
C LEU A 312 5.10 3.53 10.98
N THR A 313 4.94 3.28 9.68
CA THR A 313 5.96 3.61 8.67
C THR A 313 6.13 5.12 8.53
N SER A 314 5.02 5.87 8.52
CA SER A 314 5.02 7.34 8.48
C SER A 314 5.68 7.95 9.71
N SER A 315 5.39 7.39 10.89
CA SER A 315 6.04 7.81 12.15
C SER A 315 7.55 7.55 12.14
N GLY A 316 8.01 6.58 11.35
CA GLY A 316 9.42 6.31 11.13
C GLY A 316 10.17 7.51 10.54
N LEU A 317 9.53 8.33 9.69
CA LEU A 317 10.14 9.54 9.14
C LEU A 317 10.55 10.51 10.25
N GLU A 318 9.57 10.87 11.10
CA GLU A 318 9.72 11.86 12.16
C GLU A 318 10.67 11.37 13.25
N TRP A 319 10.47 10.15 13.76
CA TRP A 319 11.32 9.58 14.79
C TRP A 319 12.73 9.29 14.29
N GLY A 320 12.86 8.87 13.02
CA GLY A 320 14.17 8.66 12.41
C GLY A 320 14.96 9.96 12.28
N ALA A 321 14.32 11.03 11.82
CA ALA A 321 14.96 12.35 11.78
C ALA A 321 15.31 12.86 13.19
N TRP A 322 14.40 12.72 14.16
CA TRP A 322 14.64 13.10 15.56
C TRP A 322 15.80 12.33 16.18
N PHE A 323 15.85 11.01 16.04
CA PHE A 323 16.95 10.22 16.61
C PHE A 323 18.25 10.38 15.83
N GLY A 324 18.20 10.68 14.53
CA GLY A 324 19.35 11.13 13.75
C GLY A 324 19.94 12.43 14.31
N LEU A 325 19.09 13.42 14.62
CA LEU A 325 19.49 14.67 15.28
C LEU A 325 20.13 14.41 16.65
N VAL A 326 19.50 13.59 17.50
CA VAL A 326 20.01 13.27 18.83
C VAL A 326 21.37 12.59 18.74
N LEU A 327 21.53 11.61 17.84
CA LEU A 327 22.80 10.90 17.66
C LEU A 327 23.90 11.83 17.11
N ALA A 328 23.56 12.70 16.16
CA ALA A 328 24.48 13.70 15.64
C ALA A 328 24.96 14.65 16.75
N ALA A 329 24.04 15.15 17.57
CA ALA A 329 24.35 16.04 18.67
C ALA A 329 25.26 15.36 19.71
N VAL A 330 25.02 14.09 20.05
CA VAL A 330 25.88 13.31 20.97
C VAL A 330 27.26 13.02 20.37
N ALA A 331 27.36 12.96 19.05
CA ALA A 331 28.61 12.79 18.33
C ALA A 331 29.33 14.12 18.03
N ASP A 332 28.84 15.24 18.56
CA ASP A 332 29.32 16.60 18.28
C ASP A 332 29.37 16.94 16.78
N HIS A 333 28.47 16.35 15.99
CA HIS A 333 28.27 16.70 14.58
C HIS A 333 27.49 18.02 14.49
N GLU A 334 27.96 18.94 13.65
CA GLU A 334 27.37 20.26 13.42
C GLU A 334 27.11 20.51 11.93
N GLY A 335 26.28 21.51 11.62
CA GLY A 335 26.01 21.94 10.24
C GLY A 335 25.51 20.81 9.34
N ASP A 336 26.22 20.55 8.25
CA ASP A 336 25.86 19.53 7.27
C ASP A 336 25.90 18.11 7.83
N GLU A 337 26.79 17.82 8.79
CA GLU A 337 26.88 16.48 9.38
C GLU A 337 25.65 16.16 10.21
N LEU A 338 25.11 17.16 10.91
CA LEU A 338 23.86 17.05 11.66
C LEU A 338 22.67 16.80 10.73
N LEU A 339 22.55 17.57 9.65
CA LEU A 339 21.49 17.38 8.66
C LEU A 339 21.60 16.01 7.98
N ARG A 340 22.81 15.58 7.60
CA ARG A 340 23.08 14.26 7.02
C ARG A 340 22.55 13.13 7.92
N ASP A 341 22.84 13.20 9.20
CA ASP A 341 22.48 12.16 10.15
C ASP A 341 20.97 12.13 10.42
N MET A 342 20.28 13.28 10.39
CA MET A 342 18.81 13.34 10.39
C MET A 342 18.22 12.67 9.15
N LEU A 343 18.75 12.94 7.96
CA LEU A 343 18.29 12.35 6.70
C LEU A 343 18.48 10.83 6.72
N LEU A 344 19.67 10.36 7.08
CA LEU A 344 19.99 8.94 7.20
C LEU A 344 19.13 8.26 8.28
N GLY A 345 18.93 8.93 9.42
CA GLY A 345 18.06 8.47 10.49
C GLY A 345 16.63 8.23 10.00
N SER A 346 16.07 9.16 9.21
CA SER A 346 14.73 9.01 8.62
C SER A 346 14.64 7.83 7.66
N ASP A 347 15.64 7.64 6.78
CA ASP A 347 15.67 6.51 5.85
C ASP A 347 15.76 5.16 6.58
N ILE A 348 16.65 5.05 7.56
CA ILE A 348 16.82 3.83 8.36
C ILE A 348 15.53 3.52 9.11
N ALA A 349 14.88 4.51 9.70
CA ALA A 349 13.67 4.31 10.47
C ALA A 349 12.45 3.94 9.59
N ILE A 350 12.27 4.57 8.43
CA ILE A 350 11.22 4.17 7.47
C ILE A 350 11.44 2.75 6.98
N LEU A 351 12.67 2.39 6.60
CA LEU A 351 12.98 1.03 6.16
C LEU A 351 12.79 0.02 7.30
N GLY A 352 13.26 0.36 8.50
CA GLY A 352 13.14 -0.47 9.69
C GLY A 352 11.69 -0.72 10.09
N THR A 353 10.87 0.33 10.13
CA THR A 353 9.43 0.23 10.41
C THR A 353 8.71 -0.52 9.30
N GLY A 354 8.97 -0.22 8.03
CA GLY A 354 8.40 -0.92 6.89
C GLY A 354 8.72 -2.43 6.83
N ILE A 355 9.85 -2.87 7.40
CA ILE A 355 10.18 -4.29 7.58
C ILE A 355 9.49 -4.86 8.83
N ALA A 356 9.52 -4.13 9.94
CA ALA A 356 8.98 -4.56 11.24
C ALA A 356 7.46 -4.80 11.19
N THR A 357 6.73 -4.04 10.37
CA THR A 357 5.28 -4.18 10.15
C THR A 357 4.87 -5.59 9.73
N LYS A 358 5.75 -6.37 9.07
CA LYS A 358 5.46 -7.77 8.73
C LYS A 358 5.15 -8.63 9.96
N ASN A 359 5.77 -8.33 11.09
CA ASN A 359 5.66 -9.10 12.33
C ASN A 359 4.85 -8.38 13.40
N VAL A 360 4.56 -7.09 13.22
CA VAL A 360 3.92 -6.25 14.21
C VAL A 360 2.53 -5.84 13.71
N LYS A 361 1.49 -6.30 14.41
CA LYS A 361 0.11 -5.88 14.19
C LYS A 361 -0.26 -4.82 15.21
N MET A 362 -0.56 -3.63 14.72
CA MET A 362 -1.02 -2.50 15.52
C MET A 362 -2.15 -1.80 14.78
N SER A 363 -3.12 -1.26 15.51
CA SER A 363 -4.02 -0.25 14.94
C SER A 363 -3.31 1.09 14.79
N GLU A 364 -3.81 1.96 13.91
CA GLU A 364 -3.33 3.34 13.84
C GLU A 364 -3.42 4.04 15.20
N THR A 365 -4.55 3.92 15.90
CA THR A 365 -4.73 4.55 17.22
C THR A 365 -3.66 4.12 18.21
N ARG A 366 -3.24 2.85 18.19
CA ARG A 366 -2.14 2.38 19.03
C ARG A 366 -0.82 3.04 18.66
N VAL A 367 -0.51 3.20 17.37
CA VAL A 367 0.69 3.91 16.91
C VAL A 367 0.66 5.38 17.38
N ARG A 368 -0.47 6.07 17.21
CA ARG A 368 -0.64 7.47 17.67
C ARG A 368 -0.43 7.61 19.19
N LEU A 369 -0.93 6.66 19.99
CA LEU A 369 -0.70 6.63 21.44
C LEU A 369 0.78 6.39 21.79
N ILE A 370 1.47 5.55 21.03
CA ILE A 370 2.92 5.34 21.19
C ILE A 370 3.67 6.64 20.88
N ASN A 371 3.38 7.29 19.75
CA ASN A 371 3.98 8.58 19.37
C ASN A 371 3.75 9.66 20.44
N LEU A 372 2.52 9.75 20.96
CA LEU A 372 2.21 10.68 22.06
C LEU A 372 3.07 10.39 23.30
N GLY A 373 3.28 9.11 23.64
CA GLY A 373 4.20 8.71 24.69
C GLY A 373 5.62 9.22 24.45
N GLY A 374 6.11 9.08 23.23
CA GLY A 374 7.40 9.64 22.82
C GLY A 374 7.50 11.14 23.02
N VAL A 375 6.52 11.90 22.52
CA VAL A 375 6.47 13.38 22.66
C VAL A 375 6.43 13.80 24.13
N ILE A 376 5.59 13.16 24.96
CA ILE A 376 5.54 13.42 26.41
C ILE A 376 6.90 13.13 27.05
N GLY A 377 7.55 12.03 26.64
CA GLY A 377 8.89 11.68 27.06
C GLY A 377 9.92 12.75 26.70
N THR A 378 9.89 13.29 25.48
CA THR A 378 10.74 14.39 25.03
C THR A 378 10.55 15.63 25.90
N VAL A 379 9.30 16.06 26.09
CA VAL A 379 8.97 17.24 26.91
C VAL A 379 9.42 17.05 28.35
N PHE A 380 9.24 15.86 28.91
CA PHE A 380 9.71 15.55 30.26
C PHE A 380 11.23 15.59 30.35
N GLY A 381 11.95 15.05 29.36
CA GLY A 381 13.41 15.15 29.26
C GLY A 381 13.90 16.61 29.22
N LEU A 382 13.30 17.44 28.36
CA LEU A 382 13.57 18.88 28.33
C LEU A 382 13.23 19.59 29.66
N GLY A 383 12.20 19.13 30.37
CA GLY A 383 11.88 19.63 31.71
C GLY A 383 12.98 19.32 32.74
N ILE A 384 13.58 18.12 32.68
CA ILE A 384 14.72 17.75 33.53
C ILE A 384 15.93 18.62 33.21
N ASP A 385 16.21 18.82 31.91
CA ASP A 385 17.29 19.67 31.43
C ASP A 385 17.19 21.11 31.99
N LEU A 386 16.00 21.72 31.88
CA LEU A 386 15.73 23.07 32.40
C LEU A 386 15.89 23.16 33.93
N LEU A 387 15.52 22.12 34.68
CA LEU A 387 15.70 22.08 36.14
C LEU A 387 17.17 21.85 36.52
N GLY A 388 17.90 21.09 35.70
CA GLY A 388 19.31 20.80 35.88
C GLY A 388 20.25 21.93 35.46
N GLN A 389 19.75 22.90 34.70
CA GLN A 389 20.54 24.00 34.11
C GLN A 389 21.75 23.49 33.34
N VAL A 390 21.53 22.55 32.43
CA VAL A 390 22.59 22.01 31.58
C VAL A 390 23.02 23.07 30.57
N ASP A 391 24.29 23.45 30.60
CA ASP A 391 24.84 24.49 29.71
C ASP A 391 25.10 23.99 28.27
N GLU A 392 25.26 22.68 28.10
CA GLU A 392 25.67 22.08 26.83
C GLU A 392 24.46 21.56 26.03
N SER A 393 24.29 22.06 24.80
CA SER A 393 23.16 21.71 23.94
C SER A 393 23.14 20.23 23.53
N SER A 394 24.30 19.60 23.34
CA SER A 394 24.41 18.16 23.04
C SER A 394 23.87 17.32 24.20
N THR A 395 24.25 17.67 25.44
CA THR A 395 23.74 17.02 26.66
C THR A 395 22.23 17.24 26.81
N ALA A 396 21.72 18.46 26.54
CA ALA A 396 20.28 18.74 26.58
C ALA A 396 19.49 17.89 25.58
N LEU A 397 19.96 17.80 24.33
CA LEU A 397 19.35 16.94 23.29
C LEU A 397 19.44 15.46 23.66
N ALA A 398 20.54 15.01 24.27
CA ALA A 398 20.68 13.63 24.74
C ALA A 398 19.66 13.29 25.83
N ILE A 399 19.45 14.19 26.79
CA ILE A 399 18.43 14.03 27.85
C ILE A 399 17.02 14.00 27.23
N ALA A 400 16.72 14.89 26.29
CA ALA A 400 15.45 14.90 25.57
C ALA A 400 15.24 13.62 24.75
N GLY A 401 16.28 13.14 24.07
CA GLY A 401 16.30 11.89 23.32
C GLY A 401 16.04 10.68 24.22
N ALA A 402 16.74 10.58 25.35
CA ALA A 402 16.52 9.53 26.35
C ALA A 402 15.10 9.56 26.92
N GLY A 403 14.57 10.75 27.21
CA GLY A 403 13.17 10.95 27.61
C GLY A 403 12.20 10.43 26.55
N SER A 404 12.45 10.74 25.28
CA SER A 404 11.66 10.26 24.14
C SER A 404 11.62 8.73 24.06
N VAL A 405 12.78 8.08 24.19
CA VAL A 405 12.89 6.60 24.20
C VAL A 405 12.12 6.00 25.37
N ALA A 406 12.25 6.56 26.57
CA ALA A 406 11.52 6.11 27.75
C ALA A 406 9.99 6.25 27.56
N GLY A 407 9.55 7.37 26.98
CA GLY A 407 8.16 7.64 26.67
C GLY A 407 7.57 6.66 25.64
N LEU A 408 8.28 6.41 24.54
CA LEU A 408 7.91 5.42 23.52
C LEU A 408 7.81 4.01 24.13
N ALA A 409 8.80 3.61 24.92
CA ALA A 409 8.84 2.29 25.56
C ALA A 409 7.69 2.12 26.56
N ALA A 410 7.43 3.13 27.40
CA ALA A 410 6.32 3.14 28.35
C ALA A 410 4.97 3.02 27.63
N ALA A 411 4.71 3.86 26.62
CA ALA A 411 3.47 3.82 25.87
C ALA A 411 3.30 2.52 25.08
N THR A 412 4.38 1.94 24.53
CA THR A 412 4.34 0.63 23.89
C THR A 412 3.90 -0.47 24.86
N ASN A 413 4.42 -0.47 26.09
CA ASN A 413 4.04 -1.44 27.11
C ASN A 413 2.60 -1.22 27.61
N PHE A 414 2.18 0.03 27.84
CA PHE A 414 0.82 0.35 28.29
C PHE A 414 -0.23 0.04 27.23
N THR A 415 0.10 0.13 25.95
CA THR A 415 -0.83 -0.14 24.84
C THR A 415 -0.76 -1.57 24.31
N LYS A 416 0.02 -2.48 24.91
CA LYS A 416 0.25 -3.84 24.35
C LYS A 416 -1.00 -4.67 24.07
N ASN A 417 -2.07 -4.43 24.82
CA ASN A 417 -3.35 -5.12 24.70
C ASN A 417 -4.45 -4.25 24.05
N TYR A 418 -4.13 -3.04 23.58
CA TYR A 418 -5.11 -2.08 23.06
C TYR A 418 -5.91 -2.60 21.85
N ASP A 419 -5.29 -3.49 21.08
CA ASP A 419 -5.88 -4.09 19.88
C ASP A 419 -6.46 -5.49 20.09
N LYS A 420 -6.42 -6.01 21.33
CA LYS A 420 -6.92 -7.36 21.60
C LYS A 420 -8.43 -7.42 21.36
N GLY A 421 -8.86 -8.30 20.44
CA GLY A 421 -10.27 -8.47 20.09
C GLY A 421 -10.77 -7.52 18.99
N LYS A 422 -9.92 -6.67 18.41
CA LYS A 422 -10.25 -5.89 17.22
C LYS A 422 -9.83 -6.66 15.97
N GLU A 423 -10.68 -6.72 14.96
CA GLU A 423 -10.28 -7.18 13.63
C GLU A 423 -9.37 -6.12 13.01
N LEU A 424 -8.06 -6.40 12.99
CA LEU A 424 -7.10 -5.58 12.28
C LEU A 424 -6.95 -6.11 10.87
N SER A 425 -7.15 -5.25 9.86
CA SER A 425 -6.86 -5.59 8.48
C SER A 425 -5.40 -6.03 8.36
N ARG A 426 -5.16 -7.27 7.91
CA ARG A 426 -3.80 -7.74 7.64
C ARG A 426 -3.39 -7.20 6.28
N SER A 427 -2.34 -6.38 6.22
CA SER A 427 -1.67 -6.14 4.93
C SER A 427 -1.21 -7.50 4.38
N ASN A 428 -1.80 -7.95 3.27
CA ASN A 428 -1.21 -9.03 2.49
C ASN A 428 -0.09 -8.41 1.66
N LEU A 429 1.02 -8.05 2.32
CA LEU A 429 2.25 -7.56 1.70
C LEU A 429 2.90 -8.71 0.90
N GLN A 430 2.35 -8.99 -0.27
CA GLN A 430 2.98 -9.83 -1.28
C GLN A 430 3.65 -8.89 -2.28
N PHE A 431 4.97 -8.80 -2.26
CA PHE A 431 5.69 -8.03 -3.26
C PHE A 431 5.49 -8.69 -4.64
N PRO A 432 5.06 -7.95 -5.68
CA PRO A 432 5.01 -8.49 -7.02
C PRO A 432 6.44 -8.86 -7.46
N THR A 433 6.72 -10.16 -7.56
CA THR A 433 8.01 -10.65 -8.07
C THR A 433 8.16 -10.17 -9.51
N LEU A 434 9.13 -9.29 -9.80
CA LEU A 434 9.47 -8.89 -11.17
C LEU A 434 9.80 -10.14 -11.99
N ALA A 435 8.92 -10.50 -12.93
CA ALA A 435 9.08 -11.68 -13.76
C ALA A 435 9.85 -11.30 -15.03
N PHE A 436 11.09 -11.78 -15.16
CA PHE A 436 11.83 -11.69 -16.41
C PHE A 436 11.25 -12.70 -17.41
N TYR A 437 10.76 -12.20 -18.54
CA TYR A 437 10.39 -13.02 -19.69
C TYR A 437 11.65 -13.33 -20.49
N GLN A 438 12.06 -14.60 -20.49
CA GLN A 438 13.08 -15.09 -21.43
C GLN A 438 12.35 -15.40 -22.74
N ASN A 439 12.52 -14.53 -23.73
CA ASN A 439 12.05 -14.79 -25.09
C ASN A 439 12.72 -16.10 -25.61
N PRO A 440 12.06 -16.91 -26.46
CA PRO A 440 12.67 -18.06 -27.14
C PRO A 440 14.04 -17.80 -27.78
N GLN A 441 14.44 -16.55 -28.05
CA GLN A 441 15.79 -16.18 -28.52
C GLN A 441 16.83 -15.94 -27.41
N ASN A 442 16.52 -16.26 -26.15
CA ASN A 442 17.43 -16.14 -25.00
C ASN A 442 17.87 -14.71 -24.64
N GLN A 443 17.18 -13.68 -25.14
CA GLN A 443 17.38 -12.30 -24.71
C GLN A 443 16.55 -12.01 -23.46
N LYS A 444 17.19 -11.41 -22.44
CA LYS A 444 16.52 -10.95 -21.22
C LYS A 444 15.99 -9.54 -21.47
N GLU A 445 14.70 -9.43 -21.71
CA GLU A 445 14.03 -8.11 -21.76
C GLU A 445 13.34 -7.82 -20.43
N ILE A 446 13.46 -6.57 -19.98
CA ILE A 446 12.65 -6.01 -18.89
C ILE A 446 11.33 -5.58 -19.52
N VAL A 447 10.31 -6.43 -19.46
CA VAL A 447 8.96 -6.05 -19.89
C VAL A 447 8.19 -5.60 -18.65
N PRO A 448 7.76 -4.33 -18.54
CA PRO A 448 6.80 -3.94 -17.52
C PRO A 448 5.52 -4.76 -17.74
N THR A 449 5.08 -5.48 -16.72
CA THR A 449 3.90 -6.36 -16.77
C THR A 449 2.61 -5.53 -16.83
N VAL A 450 2.36 -4.90 -17.98
CA VAL A 450 1.05 -4.35 -18.36
C VAL A 450 0.76 -4.84 -19.78
N GLY A 451 0.26 -6.08 -19.89
CA GLY A 451 -0.05 -6.71 -21.16
C GLY A 451 -1.42 -7.38 -21.12
N PHE A 452 -2.47 -6.64 -21.45
CA PHE A 452 -3.70 -7.20 -22.00
C PHE A 452 -3.43 -7.49 -23.48
N GLN A 453 -3.45 -8.76 -23.88
CA GLN A 453 -3.64 -9.12 -25.29
C GLN A 453 -5.14 -9.10 -25.57
N LEU A 454 -5.59 -8.08 -26.33
CA LEU A 454 -6.85 -8.13 -27.05
C LEU A 454 -6.61 -8.95 -28.33
N ASN A 455 -7.26 -10.10 -28.44
CA ASN A 455 -7.47 -10.74 -29.73
C ASN A 455 -8.86 -10.32 -30.23
N PHE A 456 -8.90 -9.85 -31.47
CA PHE A 456 -10.12 -9.71 -32.26
C PHE A 456 -10.66 -11.09 -32.65
#